data_AF-A0A842LAA2-F1
#
_entry.id   AF-A0A842LAA2-F1
#
_cell.length_a   1.000
_cell.length_b   1.000
_cell.length_c   1.000
_cell.angle_alpha   90.00
_cell.angle_beta   90.00
_cell.angle_gamma   90.00
#
_symmetry.space_group_name_H-M   'P 1'
#
loop_
_entity.id
_entity.type
_entity.pdbx_description
1 polymer ?
#
loop_
_entity_poly.entity_id
_entity_poly.type
_entity_poly.pdbx_seq_one_letter_code
_entity_poly.pdbx_strand_id
1 'polypeptide(L)' 'MSETVRTWRHIPQRYNLLGSKCLNCGSVFFPKRIVCPRCRRKGKLEDIKFKGKGKIHSYSVIHAPSNEFKNIAPYVVAI' A
#
# COMPACT_ATOMS: atom_id res chain seq x y z
N MET A 1 6.60 5.58 -19.57
CA MET A 1 7.25 5.98 -18.30
C MET A 1 8.05 4.81 -17.80
N SER A 2 9.38 4.94 -17.70
CA SER A 2 10.27 3.89 -17.25
C SER A 2 9.90 3.39 -15.84
N GLU A 3 10.05 2.09 -15.63
CA GLU A 3 9.75 1.41 -14.37
C GLU A 3 10.51 2.00 -13.17
N THR A 4 11.73 2.47 -13.42
CA THR A 4 12.61 3.13 -12.45
C THR A 4 11.96 4.33 -11.77
N VAL A 5 11.29 5.20 -12.55
CA VAL A 5 10.64 6.41 -12.02
C VAL A 5 9.41 6.08 -11.17
N ARG A 6 8.66 5.03 -11.54
CA ARG A 6 7.51 4.57 -10.74
C ARG A 6 7.97 4.02 -9.40
N THR A 7 9.00 3.17 -9.41
CA THR A 7 9.55 2.60 -8.18
C THR A 7 10.07 3.69 -7.25
N TRP A 8 10.87 4.63 -7.76
CA TRP A 8 11.44 5.73 -6.97
C TRP A 8 10.38 6.54 -6.20
N ARG A 9 9.28 6.94 -6.86
CA ARG A 9 8.19 7.70 -6.21
C ARG A 9 7.49 6.92 -5.10
N HIS A 10 7.49 5.60 -5.17
CA HIS A 10 6.79 4.72 -4.24
C HIS A 10 7.70 4.05 -3.19
N ILE A 11 9.01 4.35 -3.18
CA ILE A 11 9.94 3.86 -2.14
C ILE A 11 9.44 4.14 -0.72
N PRO A 12 8.99 5.36 -0.35
CA PRO A 12 8.62 5.65 1.03
C PRO A 12 7.44 4.80 1.53
N GLN A 13 6.44 4.55 0.67
CA GLN A 13 5.29 3.74 1.04
C GLN A 13 5.58 2.23 1.02
N ARG A 14 6.44 1.76 0.11
CA ARG A 14 6.81 0.33 0.02
C ARG A 14 7.74 -0.09 1.15
N TYR A 15 8.71 0.76 1.51
CA TYR A 15 9.78 0.37 2.45
C TYR A 15 9.42 0.73 3.89
N ASN A 16 8.76 1.88 4.11
CA ASN A 16 8.48 2.39 5.45
C ASN A 16 7.01 2.30 5.84
N LEU A 17 6.15 1.74 4.97
CA LEU A 17 4.70 1.74 5.14
C LEU A 17 4.18 3.16 5.49
N LEU A 18 4.66 4.16 4.75
CA LEU A 18 4.14 5.53 4.86
C LEU A 18 2.82 5.65 4.08
N GLY A 19 1.78 6.09 4.77
CA GLY A 19 0.52 6.49 4.16
C GLY A 19 0.10 7.87 4.60
N SER A 20 -1.20 8.17 4.52
CA SER A 20 -1.72 9.50 4.85
C SER A 20 -2.88 9.45 5.84
N LYS A 21 -2.92 10.40 6.77
CA LYS A 21 -4.01 10.61 7.71
C LYS A 21 -4.64 11.97 7.44
N CYS A 22 -5.96 12.00 7.30
CA CYS A 22 -6.69 13.26 7.17
C CYS A 22 -6.94 13.86 8.56
N LEU A 23 -6.42 15.04 8.84
CA LEU A 23 -6.66 15.75 10.11
C LEU A 23 -8.13 16.17 10.28
N ASN A 24 -8.86 16.36 9.17
CA ASN A 24 -10.23 16.88 9.21
C ASN A 24 -11.29 15.82 9.54
N CYS A 25 -11.07 14.55 9.17
CA CYS A 25 -12.01 13.44 9.43
C CYS A 25 -11.39 12.26 10.17
N GLY A 26 -10.11 12.34 10.53
CA GLY A 26 -9.38 11.28 11.22
C GLY A 26 -9.11 10.02 10.40
N SER A 27 -9.64 9.90 9.18
CA SER A 27 -9.46 8.71 8.35
C SER A 27 -8.00 8.52 7.93
N VAL A 28 -7.53 7.28 8.00
CA VAL A 28 -6.17 6.87 7.64
C VAL A 28 -6.21 6.06 6.35
N PHE A 29 -5.25 6.29 5.46
CA PHE A 29 -5.19 5.71 4.14
C PHE A 29 -3.80 5.14 3.86
N PHE A 30 -3.77 3.96 3.26
CA PHE A 30 -2.60 3.34 2.66
C PHE A 30 -3.04 2.72 1.32
N PRO A 31 -2.36 2.98 0.19
CA PRO A 31 -1.16 3.81 0.01
C PRO A 31 -1.38 5.31 0.24
N LYS A 32 -0.29 6.11 0.23
CA LYS A 32 -0.36 7.57 0.42
C LYS A 32 -1.25 8.21 -0.65
N ARG A 33 -2.26 8.98 -0.19
CA ARG A 33 -3.18 9.72 -1.07
C ARG A 33 -2.91 11.22 -0.99
N ILE A 34 -3.13 11.91 -2.12
CA ILE A 34 -3.09 13.38 -2.24
C ILE A 34 -4.43 14.05 -1.91
N VAL A 35 -5.55 13.32 -2.04
CA VAL A 35 -6.89 13.85 -1.83
C VAL A 35 -7.67 12.90 -0.92
N CYS A 36 -8.33 13.45 0.09
CA CYS A 36 -9.17 12.67 0.99
C CYS A 36 -10.48 12.29 0.29
N PRO A 37 -10.88 11.02 0.22
CA PRO A 37 -12.15 10.62 -0.40
C PRO A 37 -13.39 11.21 0.28
N ARG A 38 -13.31 11.43 1.60
CA ARG A 38 -14.41 11.98 2.41
C ARG A 38 -14.48 13.50 2.34
N CYS A 39 -13.37 14.19 2.66
CA CYS A 39 -13.33 15.66 2.74
C CYS A 39 -12.98 16.34 1.40
N ARG A 40 -12.54 15.58 0.40
CA ARG A 40 -12.05 16.07 -0.90
C ARG A 40 -11.02 17.18 -0.71
N ARG A 41 -11.21 18.35 -1.35
CA ARG A 41 -10.31 19.50 -1.28
C ARG A 41 -10.15 20.09 0.13
N LYS A 42 -11.15 19.90 1.01
CA LYS A 42 -11.07 20.39 2.40
C LYS A 42 -10.22 19.49 3.30
N GLY A 43 -9.83 18.30 2.80
CA GLY A 43 -9.05 17.36 3.60
C GLY A 43 -7.60 17.78 3.71
N LYS A 44 -7.16 18.14 4.92
CA LYS A 44 -5.74 18.30 5.24
C LYS A 44 -5.13 16.92 5.54
N LEU A 45 -4.33 16.41 4.62
CA LEU A 45 -3.65 15.11 4.73
C LEU A 45 -2.22 15.31 5.23
N GLU A 46 -1.82 14.53 6.21
CA GLU A 46 -0.45 14.45 6.73
C GLU A 46 0.10 13.03 6.61
N ASP A 47 1.42 12.92 6.55
CA ASP A 47 2.10 11.64 6.43
C ASP A 47 2.11 10.90 7.77
N ILE A 48 1.78 9.60 7.74
CA ILE A 48 1.79 8.74 8.91
C ILE A 48 2.51 7.44 8.60
N LYS A 49 3.36 7.00 9.53
CA LYS A 49 4.05 5.72 9.48
C LYS A 49 3.21 4.64 10.15
N PHE A 50 2.86 3.59 9.42
CA PHE A 50 2.16 2.43 9.99
C PHE A 50 3.13 1.51 10.74
N LYS A 51 2.61 0.77 11.73
CA LYS A 51 3.41 -0.14 12.58
C LYS A 51 3.81 -1.47 11.90
N GLY A 52 3.34 -1.72 10.68
CA GLY A 52 3.55 -3.00 9.97
C GLY A 52 2.87 -4.22 10.60
N LYS A 53 1.90 -4.00 11.49
CA LYS A 53 1.10 -5.05 12.12
C LYS A 53 -0.30 -5.06 11.50
N GLY A 54 -0.83 -6.24 11.21
CA GLY A 54 -2.14 -6.44 10.63
C GLY A 54 -2.66 -7.86 10.89
N LYS A 55 -3.87 -8.14 10.45
CA LYS A 55 -4.47 -9.48 10.44
C LYS A 55 -4.87 -9.80 9.01
N ILE A 56 -4.72 -11.06 8.60
CA ILE A 56 -5.16 -11.52 7.29
C ILE A 56 -6.70 -11.45 7.26
N HIS A 57 -7.24 -10.73 6.28
CA HIS A 57 -8.67 -10.66 6.01
C HIS A 57 -9.09 -11.78 5.05
N SER A 58 -8.32 -12.02 4.00
CA SER A 58 -8.53 -13.10 3.04
C SER A 58 -7.21 -13.52 2.40
N TYR A 59 -7.08 -14.77 1.98
CA TYR A 59 -5.87 -15.30 1.34
C TYR A 59 -6.17 -16.31 0.25
N SER A 60 -5.21 -16.52 -0.65
CA SER A 60 -5.23 -17.55 -1.67
C SER A 60 -3.84 -18.15 -1.87
N VAL A 61 -3.78 -19.41 -2.30
CA VAL A 61 -2.55 -20.15 -2.56
C VAL A 61 -2.37 -20.31 -4.06
N ILE A 62 -1.31 -19.71 -4.60
CA ILE A 62 -1.00 -19.75 -6.03
C ILE A 62 -0.12 -20.97 -6.30
N HIS A 63 -0.72 -21.97 -6.96
CA HIS A 63 -0.06 -23.23 -7.30
C HIS A 63 0.62 -23.19 -8.68
N ALA A 64 0.08 -22.41 -9.62
CA ALA A 64 0.60 -22.28 -10.98
C ALA A 64 0.92 -20.80 -11.30
N PRO A 65 2.08 -20.27 -10.87
CA PRO A 65 2.46 -18.89 -11.12
C PRO A 65 3.18 -18.68 -12.47
N SER A 66 3.46 -17.42 -12.81
CA SER A 66 4.31 -17.08 -13.96
C SER A 66 5.75 -17.54 -13.75
N ASN A 67 6.52 -17.60 -14.84
CA ASN A 67 7.91 -18.11 -14.83
C ASN A 67 8.80 -17.41 -13.79
N GLU A 68 8.61 -16.11 -13.56
CA GLU A 68 9.40 -15.31 -12.61
C GLU A 68 9.23 -15.73 -11.15
N PHE A 69 8.10 -16.36 -10.81
CA PHE A 69 7.78 -16.77 -9.44
C PHE A 69 7.78 -18.30 -9.24
N LYS A 70 8.25 -19.07 -10.22
CA LYS A 70 8.31 -20.54 -10.13
C LYS A 70 9.11 -21.05 -8.92
N ASN A 71 10.19 -20.35 -8.56
CA ASN A 71 11.07 -20.75 -7.46
C ASN A 71 10.43 -20.60 -6.07
N ILE A 72 9.34 -19.84 -5.97
CA ILE A 72 8.59 -19.64 -4.72
C ILE A 72 7.23 -20.35 -4.75
N ALA A 73 6.96 -21.15 -5.78
CA ALA A 73 5.71 -21.89 -5.90
C ALA A 73 5.71 -23.11 -4.95
N PRO A 74 4.59 -23.40 -4.25
CA PRO A 74 3.41 -22.57 -4.09
C PRO A 74 3.63 -21.41 -3.08
N TYR A 75 3.03 -20.24 -3.34
CA TYR A 75 3.07 -19.10 -2.41
C TYR A 75 1.67 -18.57 -2.05
N VAL A 76 1.60 -17.92 -0.89
CA VAL A 76 0.37 -17.32 -0.36
C VAL A 76 0.33 -15.83 -0.70
N VAL A 77 -0.82 -15.37 -1.20
CA VAL A 77 -1.15 -13.94 -1.33
C VAL A 77 -2.30 -13.63 -0.37
N ALA A 78 -2.22 -12.50 0.33
CA ALA A 78 -3.19 -12.10 1.34
C ALA A 78 -3.54 -10.60 1.26
N ILE A 79 -4.72 -10.27 1.75
CA ILE A 79 -5.22 -8.90 2.00
C ILE A 79 -5.55 -8.77 3.48
#